data_AF-A0A7J4FI96-F1
#
_entry.id   AF-A0A7J4FI96-F1
#
_cell.length_a   1.000
_cell.length_b   1.000
_cell.length_c   1.000
_cell.angle_alpha   90.00
_cell.angle_beta   90.00
_cell.angle_gamma   90.00
#
_symmetry.space_group_name_H-M   'P 1'
#
loop_
_entity.id
_entity.type
_entity.pdbx_description
1 polymer ?
#
loop_
_entity_poly.entity_id
_entity_poly.type
_entity_poly.pdbx_seq_one_letter_code
_entity_poly.pdbx_strand_id
1 'polypeptide(L)'
;LETGEITQLTDLEPVEHPYETNFLSTCINPVREEAYFWYDRKILALDLKTLETQTLWEMPKGFLRSMLNCTADGKYICAGIFEDLSNRFRIDYLRGYVGFRETWKAHPLSRIIRIATDGSGAETIWEEKNWIGHVNTSPTKASLITFCHEGPWDKVDNRIWGLNLNTGEAWMIRPREGKESVGHEFWLADGVHIGYHGRWPNGEKFFGRIRYDNTDRIEFNFPHETGHIHSNNFSLIVGDGGRRDQVVKIWQWNGEELDGPRILCEHRSSFHIQDVHVHPRFSPDGSRVLYTSDVSGYGNLYLVEVPDFESLPKIEDPAKQIL
;
A
#
# COMPACT_ATOMS: atom_id res chain seq x y z
N LEU A 1 15.72 -13.29 -1.65
CA LEU A 1 15.47 -13.41 -0.19
C LEU A 1 16.45 -14.36 0.50
N GLU A 2 16.77 -15.52 -0.11
CA GLU A 2 17.67 -16.51 0.47
C GLU A 2 19.07 -15.98 0.79
N THR A 3 19.69 -15.22 -0.13
CA THR A 3 21.06 -14.71 0.01
C THR A 3 21.16 -13.36 0.73
N GLY A 4 20.06 -12.60 0.78
CA GLY A 4 20.05 -11.21 1.27
C GLY A 4 20.74 -10.20 0.34
N GLU A 5 21.18 -10.62 -0.86
CA GLU A 5 21.84 -9.73 -1.82
C GLU A 5 20.83 -8.82 -2.55
N ILE A 6 21.27 -7.60 -2.85
CA ILE A 6 20.53 -6.60 -3.62
C ILE A 6 21.23 -6.45 -4.97
N THR A 7 20.49 -6.60 -6.06
CA THR A 7 21.00 -6.46 -7.43
C THR A 7 20.35 -5.26 -8.10
N GLN A 8 21.17 -4.36 -8.66
CA GLN A 8 20.69 -3.29 -9.51
C GLN A 8 20.30 -3.86 -10.89
N LEU A 9 19.08 -3.58 -11.35
CA LEU A 9 18.55 -4.15 -12.60
C LEU A 9 18.50 -3.16 -13.77
N THR A 10 18.72 -1.87 -13.51
CA THR A 10 18.70 -0.81 -14.55
C THR A 10 19.78 0.22 -14.28
N ASP A 11 20.21 0.92 -15.32
CA ASP A 11 21.11 2.09 -15.25
C ASP A 11 20.35 3.40 -15.55
N LEU A 12 19.05 3.43 -15.23
CA LEU A 12 18.22 4.61 -15.48
C LEU A 12 18.59 5.74 -14.53
N GLU A 13 18.87 6.90 -15.09
CA GLU A 13 19.15 8.10 -14.31
C GLU A 13 17.92 8.55 -13.50
N PRO A 14 18.10 9.06 -12.27
CA PRO A 14 17.00 9.61 -11.50
C PRO A 14 16.28 10.74 -12.25
N VAL A 15 14.96 10.73 -12.18
CA VAL A 15 14.12 11.82 -12.70
C VAL A 15 13.87 12.84 -11.60
N GLU A 16 13.72 14.11 -11.96
CA GLU A 16 13.41 15.18 -11.00
C GLU A 16 11.93 15.18 -10.57
N HIS A 17 11.65 15.85 -9.46
CA HIS A 17 10.30 16.16 -9.00
C HIS A 17 9.46 16.84 -10.11
N PRO A 18 8.16 16.50 -10.31
CA PRO A 18 7.34 15.58 -9.51
C PRO A 18 7.37 14.13 -10.01
N TYR A 19 8.26 13.77 -10.94
CA TYR A 19 8.28 12.46 -11.60
C TYR A 19 9.44 11.55 -11.15
N GLU A 20 10.09 11.89 -10.03
CA GLU A 20 11.16 11.14 -9.38
C GLU A 20 10.80 9.68 -9.07
N THR A 21 11.44 8.71 -9.70
CA THR A 21 11.10 7.29 -9.54
C THR A 21 11.05 6.89 -8.07
N ASN A 22 9.93 6.32 -7.64
CA ASN A 22 9.76 5.75 -6.30
C ASN A 22 9.39 4.27 -6.44
N PHE A 23 10.12 3.42 -5.73
CA PHE A 23 9.92 1.97 -5.74
C PHE A 23 8.60 1.52 -5.11
N LEU A 24 7.93 2.37 -4.31
CA LEU A 24 6.56 2.13 -3.81
C LEU A 24 5.53 1.94 -4.93
N SER A 25 5.84 2.37 -6.15
CA SER A 25 4.98 2.24 -7.33
C SER A 25 5.53 1.24 -8.36
N THR A 26 6.34 0.27 -7.93
CA THR A 26 6.81 -0.85 -8.76
C THR A 26 6.01 -2.11 -8.45
N CYS A 27 5.65 -2.89 -9.46
CA CYS A 27 5.05 -4.21 -9.27
C CYS A 27 5.72 -5.26 -10.17
N ILE A 28 5.52 -6.53 -9.85
CA ILE A 28 5.99 -7.68 -10.65
C ILE A 28 4.81 -8.36 -11.34
N ASN A 29 5.06 -8.94 -12.51
CA ASN A 29 4.10 -9.82 -13.15
C ASN A 29 4.01 -11.14 -12.34
N PRO A 30 2.81 -11.58 -11.92
CA PRO A 30 2.66 -12.80 -11.12
C PRO A 30 2.88 -14.10 -11.90
N VAL A 31 2.95 -14.04 -13.23
CA VAL A 31 3.06 -15.20 -14.13
C VAL A 31 4.39 -15.23 -14.88
N ARG A 32 5.01 -14.07 -15.13
CA ARG A 32 6.23 -13.91 -15.93
C ARG A 32 7.32 -13.19 -15.13
N GLU A 33 8.58 -13.41 -15.48
CA GLU A 33 9.71 -12.72 -14.87
C GLU A 33 9.87 -11.31 -15.46
N GLU A 34 8.90 -10.44 -15.16
CA GLU A 34 8.83 -9.07 -15.67
C GLU A 34 8.42 -8.12 -14.54
N ALA A 35 9.03 -6.94 -14.47
CA ALA A 35 8.67 -5.87 -13.55
C ALA A 35 8.12 -4.65 -14.29
N TYR A 36 7.21 -3.93 -13.64
CA TYR A 36 6.61 -2.71 -14.16
C TYR A 36 6.79 -1.56 -13.20
N PHE A 37 7.22 -0.41 -13.72
CA PHE A 37 7.44 0.78 -12.91
C PHE A 37 7.25 2.05 -13.73
N TRP A 38 7.00 3.15 -13.02
CA TRP A 38 6.99 4.48 -13.62
C TRP A 38 8.42 4.99 -13.84
N TYR A 39 8.66 5.56 -15.01
CA TYR A 39 9.86 6.34 -15.30
C TYR A 39 9.44 7.64 -16.02
N ASP A 40 9.67 8.79 -15.39
CA ASP A 40 9.06 10.06 -15.78
C ASP A 40 7.52 9.93 -15.92
N ARG A 41 6.97 10.17 -17.11
CA ARG A 41 5.54 10.00 -17.44
C ARG A 41 5.22 8.64 -18.05
N LYS A 42 6.17 7.71 -18.12
CA LYS A 42 6.02 6.42 -18.82
C LYS A 42 5.89 5.26 -17.85
N ILE A 43 5.14 4.24 -18.25
CA ILE A 43 5.21 2.91 -17.62
C ILE A 43 6.11 2.04 -18.49
N LEU A 44 7.16 1.52 -17.87
CA LEU A 44 8.11 0.59 -18.49
C LEU A 44 7.82 -0.83 -18.02
N ALA A 45 8.01 -1.79 -18.92
CA ALA A 45 8.25 -3.19 -18.61
C ALA A 45 9.75 -3.45 -18.61
N LEU A 46 10.23 -4.24 -17.66
CA LEU A 46 11.60 -4.73 -17.56
C LEU A 46 11.57 -6.25 -17.49
N ASP A 47 12.15 -6.91 -18.50
CA ASP A 47 12.38 -8.35 -18.45
C ASP A 47 13.49 -8.65 -17.42
N LEU A 48 13.18 -9.45 -16.40
CA LEU A 48 14.10 -9.70 -15.28
C LEU A 48 15.21 -10.69 -15.62
N LYS A 49 15.19 -11.32 -16.80
CA LYS A 49 16.26 -12.19 -17.31
C LYS A 49 17.19 -11.46 -18.25
N THR A 50 16.63 -10.74 -19.22
CA THR A 50 17.41 -10.07 -20.27
C THR A 50 17.82 -8.66 -19.87
N LEU A 51 17.14 -8.07 -18.88
CA LEU A 51 17.25 -6.67 -18.44
C LEU A 51 16.84 -5.67 -19.54
N GLU A 52 16.16 -6.14 -20.59
CA GLU A 52 15.62 -5.28 -21.63
C GLU A 52 14.39 -4.53 -21.11
N THR A 53 14.33 -3.24 -21.46
CA THR A 53 13.20 -2.38 -21.10
C THR A 53 12.36 -2.00 -22.31
N GLN A 54 11.04 -2.03 -22.15
CA GLN A 54 10.08 -1.57 -23.15
C GLN A 54 9.13 -0.52 -22.54
N THR A 55 8.84 0.56 -23.25
CA THR A 55 7.75 1.48 -22.88
C THR A 55 6.40 0.88 -23.28
N LEU A 56 5.49 0.70 -22.32
CA LEU A 56 4.13 0.21 -22.57
C LEU A 56 3.13 1.35 -22.76
N TRP A 57 3.29 2.43 -22.01
CA TRP A 57 2.33 3.54 -22.01
C TRP A 57 2.95 4.85 -21.56
N GLU A 58 2.43 5.98 -22.05
CA GLU A 58 2.82 7.33 -21.63
C GLU A 58 1.60 8.11 -21.11
N MET A 59 1.73 8.66 -19.92
CA MET A 59 0.73 9.48 -19.25
C MET A 59 0.50 10.80 -19.98
N PRO A 60 -0.78 11.20 -20.19
CA PRO A 60 -1.11 12.51 -20.72
C PRO A 60 -0.52 13.65 -19.89
N LYS A 61 -0.22 14.76 -20.55
CA LYS A 61 0.21 16.00 -19.85
C LYS A 61 -0.89 16.50 -18.91
N GLY A 62 -0.49 17.13 -17.81
CA GLY A 62 -1.41 17.69 -16.81
C GLY A 62 -1.91 16.68 -15.79
N PHE A 63 -1.26 15.52 -15.69
CA PHE A 63 -1.54 14.51 -14.68
C PHE A 63 -0.29 14.17 -13.89
N LEU A 64 -0.48 13.80 -12.63
CA LEU A 64 0.46 13.14 -11.76
C LEU A 64 0.09 11.66 -11.62
N ARG A 65 1.10 10.84 -11.33
CA ARG A 65 0.96 9.39 -11.19
C ARG A 65 0.58 8.99 -9.77
N SER A 66 -0.14 7.90 -9.67
CA SER A 66 -0.38 7.14 -8.45
C SER A 66 0.26 5.75 -8.56
N MET A 67 -0.07 4.86 -7.62
CA MET A 67 0.39 3.46 -7.65
C MET A 67 -0.07 2.72 -8.91
N LEU A 68 0.70 1.69 -9.29
CA LEU A 68 0.35 0.74 -10.32
C LEU A 68 0.47 -0.69 -9.78
N ASN A 69 -0.33 -1.62 -10.30
CA ASN A 69 -0.31 -3.03 -9.94
C ASN A 69 -0.65 -3.92 -11.15
N CYS A 70 -0.21 -5.18 -11.15
CA CYS A 70 -0.46 -6.13 -12.24
C CYS A 70 -1.60 -7.10 -11.88
N THR A 71 -2.50 -7.38 -12.81
CA THR A 71 -3.60 -8.33 -12.61
C THR A 71 -3.07 -9.74 -12.34
N ALA A 72 -3.81 -10.53 -11.56
CA ALA A 72 -3.40 -11.88 -11.14
C ALA A 72 -3.04 -12.83 -12.32
N ASP A 73 -3.59 -12.60 -13.50
CA ASP A 73 -3.29 -13.37 -14.72
C ASP A 73 -2.09 -12.82 -15.51
N GLY A 74 -1.46 -11.75 -15.03
CA GLY A 74 -0.29 -11.13 -15.62
C GLY A 74 -0.57 -10.38 -16.92
N LYS A 75 -1.83 -10.16 -17.31
CA LYS A 75 -2.16 -9.59 -18.62
C LYS A 75 -2.21 -8.08 -18.64
N TYR A 76 -2.60 -7.45 -17.53
CA TYR A 76 -2.80 -6.01 -17.47
C TYR A 76 -2.08 -5.37 -16.30
N ILE A 77 -1.67 -4.12 -16.50
CA ILE A 77 -1.29 -3.18 -15.44
C ILE A 77 -2.49 -2.27 -15.21
N CYS A 78 -2.87 -2.07 -13.95
CA CYS A 78 -3.84 -1.08 -13.52
C CYS A 78 -3.09 0.05 -12.81
N ALA A 79 -3.21 1.28 -13.32
CA ALA A 79 -2.49 2.44 -12.81
C ALA A 79 -3.42 3.62 -12.56
N GLY A 80 -3.29 4.27 -11.39
CA GLY A 80 -4.00 5.50 -11.09
C GLY A 80 -3.26 6.73 -11.57
N ILE A 81 -3.98 7.72 -12.11
CA ILE A 81 -3.46 9.07 -12.39
C ILE A 81 -4.47 10.12 -11.91
N PHE A 82 -3.99 11.31 -11.56
CA PHE A 82 -4.85 12.42 -11.13
C PHE A 82 -4.34 13.76 -11.64
N GLU A 83 -5.23 14.73 -11.82
CA GLU A 83 -4.91 16.07 -12.33
C GLU A 83 -3.78 16.72 -11.54
N ASP A 84 -2.79 17.26 -12.26
CA ASP A 84 -1.69 18.03 -11.68
C ASP A 84 -2.16 19.45 -11.33
N LEU A 85 -2.25 19.73 -10.03
CA LEU A 85 -2.67 21.03 -9.49
C LEU A 85 -1.50 21.89 -9.01
N SER A 86 -0.26 21.54 -9.38
CA SER A 86 0.95 22.26 -8.96
C SER A 86 0.99 23.73 -9.41
N ASN A 87 0.24 24.08 -10.45
CA ASN A 87 0.04 25.46 -10.89
C ASN A 87 -0.87 26.30 -9.96
N ARG A 88 -1.62 25.67 -9.05
CA ARG A 88 -2.54 26.33 -8.11
C ARG A 88 -1.96 26.42 -6.69
N PHE A 89 -1.21 25.41 -6.27
CA PHE A 89 -0.57 25.37 -4.95
C PHE A 89 0.60 24.37 -4.95
N ARG A 90 1.50 24.51 -3.97
CA ARG A 90 2.65 23.61 -3.82
C ARG A 90 2.19 22.19 -3.47
N ILE A 91 2.76 21.20 -4.16
CA ILE A 91 2.51 19.77 -3.95
C ILE A 91 3.86 19.08 -3.71
N ASP A 92 3.94 18.28 -2.64
CA ASP A 92 5.03 17.31 -2.39
C ASP A 92 4.51 16.23 -1.42
N TYR A 93 4.02 15.12 -1.98
CA TYR A 93 3.45 14.04 -1.17
C TYR A 93 4.50 13.16 -0.50
N LEU A 94 5.73 13.14 -1.05
CA LEU A 94 6.81 12.28 -0.57
C LEU A 94 7.49 12.88 0.67
N ARG A 95 7.54 14.21 0.77
CA ARG A 95 8.21 14.95 1.85
C ARG A 95 7.21 15.79 2.64
N GLY A 96 6.46 15.10 3.50
CA GLY A 96 5.57 15.76 4.47
C GLY A 96 4.15 16.02 3.98
N TYR A 97 3.72 15.40 2.89
CA TYR A 97 2.33 15.48 2.39
C TYR A 97 1.86 16.92 2.10
N VAL A 98 2.74 17.74 1.53
CA VAL A 98 2.45 19.14 1.19
C VAL A 98 1.37 19.19 0.12
N GLY A 99 0.34 20.02 0.33
CA GLY A 99 -0.79 20.18 -0.60
C GLY A 99 -1.87 19.11 -0.47
N PHE A 100 -1.72 18.12 0.44
CA PHE A 100 -2.63 16.99 0.58
C PHE A 100 -4.09 17.40 0.80
N ARG A 101 -4.32 18.37 1.69
CA ARG A 101 -5.69 18.83 1.99
C ARG A 101 -6.26 19.69 0.87
N GLU A 102 -5.42 20.48 0.22
CA GLU A 102 -5.77 21.35 -0.91
C GLU A 102 -6.16 20.51 -2.13
N THR A 103 -5.40 19.46 -2.45
CA THR A 103 -5.72 18.50 -3.52
C THR A 103 -7.04 17.80 -3.25
N TRP A 104 -7.23 17.24 -2.06
CA TRP A 104 -8.51 16.60 -1.70
C TRP A 104 -9.70 17.56 -1.90
N LYS A 105 -9.60 18.81 -1.39
CA LYS A 105 -10.66 19.82 -1.55
C LYS A 105 -10.92 20.23 -3.00
N ALA A 106 -9.93 20.09 -3.87
CA ALA A 106 -10.02 20.51 -5.26
C ALA A 106 -10.77 19.51 -6.15
N HIS A 107 -11.01 18.28 -5.67
CA HIS A 107 -11.67 17.21 -6.43
C HIS A 107 -11.05 17.04 -7.84
N PRO A 108 -9.73 16.75 -7.93
CA PRO A 108 -9.04 16.65 -9.20
C PRO A 108 -9.69 15.57 -10.08
N LEU A 109 -9.64 15.77 -11.39
CA LEU A 109 -9.99 14.70 -12.32
C LEU A 109 -8.99 13.55 -12.14
N SER A 110 -9.48 12.36 -11.80
CA SER A 110 -8.65 11.16 -11.67
C SER A 110 -9.15 10.05 -12.57
N ARG A 111 -8.23 9.16 -12.94
CA ARG A 111 -8.48 8.02 -13.82
C ARG A 111 -7.77 6.78 -13.32
N ILE A 112 -8.39 5.63 -13.59
CA ILE A 112 -7.71 4.33 -13.53
C ILE A 112 -7.55 3.85 -14.96
N ILE A 113 -6.30 3.56 -15.34
CA ILE A 113 -5.92 3.12 -16.67
C ILE A 113 -5.62 1.62 -16.62
N ARG A 114 -6.18 0.84 -17.55
CA ARG A 114 -5.81 -0.55 -17.82
C ARG A 114 -4.86 -0.57 -19.02
N ILE A 115 -3.68 -1.14 -18.86
CA ILE A 115 -2.61 -1.19 -19.88
C ILE A 115 -2.27 -2.65 -20.14
N ALA A 116 -2.30 -3.07 -21.39
CA ALA A 116 -1.95 -4.44 -21.77
C ALA A 116 -0.43 -4.65 -21.69
N THR A 117 -0.01 -5.70 -21.00
CA THR A 117 1.41 -6.04 -20.79
C THR A 117 2.11 -6.58 -22.04
N ASP A 118 1.35 -6.90 -23.09
CA ASP A 118 1.87 -7.27 -24.42
C ASP A 118 2.08 -6.04 -25.33
N GLY A 119 1.78 -4.83 -24.83
CA GLY A 119 1.89 -3.59 -25.59
C GLY A 119 0.75 -3.33 -26.57
N SER A 120 -0.33 -4.13 -26.54
CA SER A 120 -1.47 -3.97 -27.47
C SER A 120 -2.28 -2.68 -27.25
N GLY A 121 -2.13 -2.01 -26.12
CA GLY A 121 -2.72 -0.70 -25.88
C GLY A 121 -3.11 -0.45 -24.42
N ALA A 122 -3.82 0.65 -24.21
CA ALA A 122 -4.34 1.04 -22.91
C ALA A 122 -5.69 1.75 -23.03
N GLU A 123 -6.50 1.69 -21.97
CA GLU A 123 -7.80 2.35 -21.90
C GLU A 123 -8.08 2.87 -20.49
N THR A 124 -8.92 3.91 -20.40
CA THR A 124 -9.46 4.39 -19.12
C THR A 124 -10.64 3.51 -18.72
N ILE A 125 -10.52 2.80 -17.60
CA ILE A 125 -11.57 1.92 -17.08
C ILE A 125 -12.43 2.57 -15.98
N TRP A 126 -11.96 3.67 -15.42
CA TRP A 126 -12.70 4.48 -14.45
C TRP A 126 -12.23 5.93 -14.51
N GLU A 127 -13.15 6.88 -14.37
CA GLU A 127 -12.87 8.31 -14.37
C GLU A 127 -13.88 9.04 -13.46
N GLU A 128 -13.38 9.91 -12.59
CA GLU A 128 -14.23 10.75 -11.74
C GLU A 128 -13.52 12.00 -11.21
N LYS A 129 -14.29 12.90 -10.58
CA LYS A 129 -13.77 14.08 -9.87
C LYS A 129 -13.63 13.82 -8.38
N ASN A 130 -12.76 12.87 -8.07
CA ASN A 130 -12.24 12.62 -6.72
C ASN A 130 -10.78 12.28 -6.86
N TRP A 131 -9.98 12.57 -5.83
CA TRP A 131 -8.57 12.21 -5.85
C TRP A 131 -8.42 10.71 -5.69
N ILE A 132 -8.12 9.98 -6.77
CA ILE A 132 -7.93 8.52 -6.72
C ILE A 132 -6.49 8.19 -6.36
N GLY A 133 -6.33 7.26 -5.42
CA GLY A 133 -5.06 6.63 -5.11
C GLY A 133 -5.18 5.13 -4.87
N HIS A 134 -4.06 4.53 -4.46
CA HIS A 134 -4.00 3.17 -3.93
C HIS A 134 -4.70 2.11 -4.79
N VAL A 135 -4.45 2.15 -6.11
CA VAL A 135 -4.99 1.18 -7.06
C VAL A 135 -4.30 -0.17 -6.85
N ASN A 136 -5.01 -1.15 -6.32
CA ASN A 136 -4.48 -2.47 -5.96
C ASN A 136 -5.25 -3.59 -6.67
N THR A 137 -4.56 -4.41 -7.45
CA THR A 137 -5.16 -5.59 -8.07
C THR A 137 -5.30 -6.73 -7.06
N SER A 138 -6.38 -7.50 -7.13
CA SER A 138 -6.48 -8.74 -6.36
C SER A 138 -5.40 -9.73 -6.82
N PRO A 139 -4.67 -10.39 -5.89
CA PRO A 139 -3.63 -11.37 -6.21
C PRO A 139 -4.17 -12.67 -6.82
N THR A 140 -5.48 -12.95 -6.72
CA THR A 140 -6.09 -14.21 -7.21
C THR A 140 -7.24 -13.99 -8.19
N LYS A 141 -7.83 -12.78 -8.23
CA LYS A 141 -8.97 -12.45 -9.09
C LYS A 141 -8.60 -11.34 -10.06
N ALA A 142 -8.18 -11.71 -11.27
CA ALA A 142 -7.73 -10.76 -12.30
C ALA A 142 -8.76 -9.67 -12.68
N SER A 143 -10.05 -9.90 -12.45
CA SER A 143 -11.11 -8.94 -12.73
C SER A 143 -11.42 -7.98 -11.58
N LEU A 144 -10.81 -8.13 -10.41
CA LEU A 144 -11.10 -7.31 -9.23
C LEU A 144 -9.91 -6.45 -8.84
N ILE A 145 -10.18 -5.16 -8.62
CA ILE A 145 -9.23 -4.25 -8.01
C ILE A 145 -9.90 -3.50 -6.87
N THR A 146 -9.10 -2.94 -5.97
CA THR A 146 -9.50 -1.84 -5.09
C THR A 146 -8.82 -0.55 -5.50
N PHE A 147 -9.44 0.58 -5.14
CA PHE A 147 -8.84 1.90 -5.16
C PHE A 147 -9.38 2.71 -3.98
N CYS A 148 -8.83 3.89 -3.74
CA CYS A 148 -9.33 4.77 -2.70
C CYS A 148 -9.58 6.20 -3.17
N HIS A 149 -10.44 6.90 -2.43
CA HIS A 149 -10.44 8.34 -2.43
C HIS A 149 -9.39 8.83 -1.43
N GLU A 150 -8.36 9.51 -1.95
CA GLU A 150 -7.30 10.12 -1.17
C GLU A 150 -7.75 11.43 -0.53
N GLY A 151 -7.23 11.69 0.68
CA GLY A 151 -7.57 12.86 1.47
C GLY A 151 -7.61 12.56 2.96
N PRO A 152 -7.94 13.57 3.80
CA PRO A 152 -8.04 13.38 5.25
C PRO A 152 -9.06 12.28 5.56
N TRP A 153 -8.65 11.23 6.28
CA TRP A 153 -9.46 10.03 6.49
C TRP A 153 -10.81 10.30 7.17
N ASP A 154 -10.91 11.36 7.98
CA ASP A 154 -12.15 11.78 8.61
C ASP A 154 -13.07 12.58 7.67
N LYS A 155 -12.64 12.87 6.43
CA LYS A 155 -13.36 13.71 5.47
C LYS A 155 -13.71 13.02 4.16
N VAL A 156 -12.97 12.00 3.75
CA VAL A 156 -13.31 11.22 2.55
C VAL A 156 -14.67 10.55 2.71
N ASP A 157 -15.45 10.50 1.64
CA ASP A 157 -16.79 9.91 1.60
C ASP A 157 -16.74 8.41 1.95
N ASN A 158 -15.86 7.66 1.29
CA ASN A 158 -15.54 6.28 1.60
C ASN A 158 -14.08 6.01 1.23
N ARG A 159 -13.37 5.22 2.05
CA ARG A 159 -11.95 4.93 1.80
C ARG A 159 -11.77 3.82 0.76
N ILE A 160 -12.45 2.68 0.94
CA ILE A 160 -12.16 1.45 0.17
C ILE A 160 -13.21 1.28 -0.91
N TRP A 161 -12.81 1.33 -2.17
CA TRP A 161 -13.70 1.10 -3.30
C TRP A 161 -13.27 -0.15 -4.04
N GLY A 162 -14.23 -0.98 -4.45
CA GLY A 162 -14.02 -2.06 -5.40
C GLY A 162 -14.30 -1.59 -6.82
N LEU A 163 -13.59 -2.15 -7.79
CA LEU A 163 -13.90 -2.00 -9.22
C LEU A 163 -13.76 -3.36 -9.92
N ASN A 164 -14.78 -3.72 -10.70
CA ASN A 164 -14.78 -4.92 -11.52
C ASN A 164 -14.37 -4.56 -12.95
N LEU A 165 -13.21 -5.06 -13.38
CA LEU A 165 -12.61 -4.75 -14.68
C LEU A 165 -13.39 -5.30 -15.89
N ASN A 166 -14.30 -6.24 -15.68
CA ASN A 166 -15.11 -6.81 -16.75
C ASN A 166 -16.39 -6.01 -16.97
N THR A 167 -16.97 -5.46 -15.90
CA THR A 167 -18.27 -4.77 -15.95
C THR A 167 -18.14 -3.25 -15.89
N GLY A 168 -17.01 -2.72 -15.40
CA GLY A 168 -16.83 -1.29 -15.11
C GLY A 168 -17.60 -0.83 -13.86
N GLU A 169 -18.17 -1.75 -13.08
CA GLU A 169 -18.91 -1.43 -11.87
C GLU A 169 -17.97 -1.13 -10.71
N ALA A 170 -18.14 0.05 -10.10
CA ALA A 170 -17.49 0.41 -8.84
C ALA A 170 -18.51 0.40 -7.68
N TRP A 171 -18.07 -0.02 -6.49
CA TRP A 171 -18.90 -0.06 -5.28
C TRP A 171 -18.08 0.25 -4.03
N MET A 172 -18.77 0.71 -2.99
CA MET A 172 -18.16 0.92 -1.68
C MET A 172 -17.91 -0.42 -0.99
N ILE A 173 -16.66 -0.65 -0.58
CA ILE A 173 -16.30 -1.72 0.34
C ILE A 173 -16.16 -1.10 1.72
N ARG A 174 -16.75 -1.77 2.71
CA ARG A 174 -16.92 -1.31 4.09
C ARG A 174 -17.45 0.13 4.16
N PRO A 175 -18.72 0.37 3.75
CA PRO A 175 -19.32 1.70 3.69
C PRO A 175 -19.13 2.49 4.99
N ARG A 176 -18.88 3.78 4.84
CA ARG A 176 -18.54 4.66 5.96
C ARG A 176 -19.64 4.73 7.03
N GLU A 177 -19.26 4.56 8.28
CA GLU A 177 -20.10 4.64 9.48
C GLU A 177 -19.73 5.88 10.31
N GLY A 178 -20.57 6.93 10.26
CA GLY A 178 -20.39 8.13 11.09
C GLY A 178 -19.05 8.86 10.86
N LYS A 179 -18.46 9.37 11.95
CA LYS A 179 -17.21 10.16 11.93
C LYS A 179 -15.98 9.32 12.23
N GLU A 180 -15.86 8.20 11.54
CA GLU A 180 -14.68 7.34 11.59
C GLU A 180 -13.56 7.80 10.66
N SER A 181 -12.43 7.08 10.71
CA SER A 181 -11.30 7.19 9.79
C SER A 181 -10.85 5.77 9.40
N VAL A 182 -10.69 5.50 8.10
CA VAL A 182 -10.26 4.20 7.58
C VAL A 182 -9.14 4.43 6.57
N GLY A 183 -8.14 3.55 6.53
CA GLY A 183 -7.03 3.65 5.60
C GLY A 183 -6.09 2.45 5.59
N HIS A 184 -5.04 2.58 4.78
CA HIS A 184 -4.00 1.56 4.53
C HIS A 184 -4.60 0.18 4.19
N GLU A 185 -5.57 0.17 3.29
CA GLU A 185 -6.23 -1.04 2.82
C GLU A 185 -5.36 -1.88 1.88
N PHE A 186 -5.22 -3.17 2.14
CA PHE A 186 -4.41 -4.08 1.31
C PHE A 186 -5.13 -5.41 1.09
N TRP A 187 -4.86 -6.08 -0.02
CA TRP A 187 -5.35 -7.44 -0.25
C TRP A 187 -4.61 -8.44 0.64
N LEU A 188 -5.36 -9.36 1.26
CA LEU A 188 -4.79 -10.62 1.74
C LEU A 188 -4.45 -11.51 0.54
N ALA A 189 -3.57 -12.50 0.77
CA ALA A 189 -3.04 -13.41 -0.24
C ALA A 189 -4.13 -14.28 -0.91
N ASP A 190 -5.28 -14.47 -0.25
CA ASP A 190 -6.41 -15.16 -0.87
C ASP A 190 -7.10 -14.35 -1.99
N GLY A 191 -6.82 -13.05 -2.06
CA GLY A 191 -7.33 -12.10 -3.04
C GLY A 191 -8.83 -11.86 -3.00
N VAL A 192 -9.48 -12.21 -1.88
CA VAL A 192 -10.90 -11.92 -1.65
C VAL A 192 -11.14 -11.11 -0.39
N HIS A 193 -10.22 -11.15 0.57
CA HIS A 193 -10.27 -10.31 1.76
C HIS A 193 -9.31 -9.13 1.65
N ILE A 194 -9.74 -8.01 2.23
CA ILE A 194 -9.00 -6.76 2.30
C ILE A 194 -8.76 -6.47 3.76
N GLY A 195 -7.48 -6.40 4.17
CA GLY A 195 -7.08 -5.92 5.49
C GLY A 195 -7.01 -4.40 5.52
N TYR A 196 -7.34 -3.79 6.65
CA TYR A 196 -7.32 -2.33 6.84
C TYR A 196 -7.28 -1.98 8.33
N HIS A 197 -6.97 -0.73 8.65
CA HIS A 197 -7.06 -0.22 10.03
C HIS A 197 -7.65 1.19 10.04
N GLY A 198 -7.97 1.67 11.24
CA GLY A 198 -8.62 2.95 11.38
C GLY A 198 -8.97 3.33 12.81
N ARG A 199 -9.92 4.26 12.91
CA ARG A 199 -10.58 4.67 14.15
C ARG A 199 -12.08 4.67 13.96
N TRP A 200 -12.80 4.02 14.87
CA TRP A 200 -14.26 4.08 14.94
C TRP A 200 -14.74 5.48 15.36
N PRO A 201 -16.05 5.79 15.26
CA PRO A 201 -16.59 7.09 15.64
C PRO A 201 -16.37 7.50 17.10
N ASN A 202 -16.18 6.52 18.00
CA ASN A 202 -15.84 6.77 19.41
C ASN A 202 -14.36 7.15 19.61
N GLY A 203 -13.53 7.11 18.56
CA GLY A 203 -12.11 7.44 18.58
C GLY A 203 -11.18 6.26 18.86
N GLU A 204 -11.71 5.11 19.28
CA GLU A 204 -10.93 3.90 19.47
C GLU A 204 -10.40 3.38 18.13
N LYS A 205 -9.20 2.83 18.16
CA LYS A 205 -8.53 2.31 16.98
C LYS A 205 -8.95 0.87 16.73
N PHE A 206 -8.93 0.48 15.47
CA PHE A 206 -9.22 -0.90 15.10
C PHE A 206 -8.30 -1.38 13.98
N PHE A 207 -8.13 -2.71 13.91
CA PHE A 207 -7.60 -3.43 12.76
C PHE A 207 -8.60 -4.50 12.37
N GLY A 208 -8.74 -4.76 11.08
CA GLY A 208 -9.72 -5.72 10.60
C GLY A 208 -9.52 -6.15 9.17
N ARG A 209 -10.42 -7.02 8.74
CA ARG A 209 -10.57 -7.43 7.35
C ARG A 209 -12.03 -7.49 6.97
N ILE A 210 -12.28 -7.41 5.67
CA ILE A 210 -13.60 -7.61 5.07
C ILE A 210 -13.44 -8.32 3.74
N ARG A 211 -14.43 -9.12 3.34
CA ARG A 211 -14.48 -9.64 1.98
C ARG A 211 -14.90 -8.54 1.00
N TYR A 212 -14.42 -8.62 -0.24
CA TYR A 212 -14.68 -7.61 -1.27
C TYR A 212 -16.17 -7.32 -1.55
N ASP A 213 -17.07 -8.25 -1.20
CA ASP A 213 -18.52 -8.16 -1.38
C ASP A 213 -19.25 -7.67 -0.10
N ASN A 214 -18.53 -7.06 0.85
CA ASN A 214 -19.03 -6.57 2.14
C ASN A 214 -19.51 -7.66 3.11
N THR A 215 -19.20 -8.93 2.85
CA THR A 215 -19.42 -10.03 3.80
C THR A 215 -18.16 -10.31 4.62
N ASP A 216 -18.27 -11.19 5.63
CA ASP A 216 -17.14 -11.63 6.48
C ASP A 216 -16.30 -10.47 7.05
N ARG A 217 -16.97 -9.39 7.50
CA ARG A 217 -16.32 -8.27 8.18
C ARG A 217 -15.95 -8.70 9.60
N ILE A 218 -14.68 -8.53 9.92
CA ILE A 218 -14.14 -8.77 11.25
C ILE A 218 -13.24 -7.59 11.62
N GLU A 219 -13.53 -6.92 12.73
CA GLU A 219 -12.73 -5.80 13.25
C GLU A 219 -12.51 -5.98 14.75
N PHE A 220 -11.29 -5.68 15.21
CA PHE A 220 -10.90 -5.75 16.62
C PHE A 220 -10.48 -4.39 17.12
N ASN A 221 -10.74 -4.15 18.40
CA ASN A 221 -10.09 -3.04 19.08
C ASN A 221 -8.57 -3.25 19.00
N PHE A 222 -7.86 -2.22 18.58
CA PHE A 222 -6.43 -2.25 18.32
C PHE A 222 -5.77 -1.05 19.01
N PRO A 223 -5.64 -1.06 20.35
CA PRO A 223 -5.23 0.09 21.15
C PRO A 223 -3.72 0.39 21.07
N HIS A 224 -3.12 0.23 19.89
CA HIS A 224 -1.69 0.44 19.66
C HIS A 224 -1.46 1.53 18.61
N GLU A 225 -0.28 2.17 18.67
CA GLU A 225 0.19 3.02 17.59
C GLU A 225 0.75 2.17 16.46
N THR A 226 0.35 2.50 15.23
CA THR A 226 0.94 1.97 14.00
C THR A 226 0.79 3.03 12.91
N GLY A 227 1.85 3.21 12.13
CA GLY A 227 1.80 3.94 10.88
C GLY A 227 1.25 2.99 9.82
N HIS A 228 2.00 1.94 9.49
CA HIS A 228 1.65 0.95 8.49
C HIS A 228 1.51 -0.43 9.13
N ILE A 229 0.59 -1.22 8.58
CA ILE A 229 0.23 -2.55 9.08
C ILE A 229 -0.03 -3.47 7.90
N HIS A 230 0.36 -4.74 8.01
CA HIS A 230 0.18 -5.72 6.95
C HIS A 230 -0.04 -7.14 7.52
N SER A 231 -0.67 -8.00 6.72
CA SER A 231 -0.77 -9.43 6.96
C SER A 231 -0.90 -10.19 5.63
N ASN A 232 -0.32 -11.39 5.53
CA ASN A 232 -0.52 -12.22 4.33
C ASN A 232 -1.90 -12.88 4.34
N ASN A 233 -2.36 -13.39 5.47
CA ASN A 233 -3.56 -14.24 5.55
C ASN A 233 -4.35 -14.06 6.85
N PHE A 234 -4.09 -12.96 7.57
CA PHE A 234 -4.68 -12.60 8.86
C PHE A 234 -4.23 -13.44 10.08
N SER A 235 -3.42 -14.49 9.91
CA SER A 235 -2.91 -15.29 11.05
C SER A 235 -1.86 -14.55 11.89
N LEU A 236 -0.94 -13.85 11.22
CA LEU A 236 0.05 -12.97 11.83
C LEU A 236 -0.06 -11.58 11.21
N ILE A 237 0.05 -10.56 12.05
CA ILE A 237 -0.06 -9.15 11.67
C ILE A 237 1.26 -8.49 12.05
N VAL A 238 1.84 -7.70 11.15
CA VAL A 238 3.05 -6.92 11.41
C VAL A 238 2.76 -5.43 11.29
N GLY A 239 3.28 -4.64 12.23
CA GLY A 239 3.11 -3.19 12.27
C GLY A 239 4.40 -2.48 12.65
N ASP A 240 4.53 -1.23 12.21
CA ASP A 240 5.76 -0.45 12.37
C ASP A 240 5.80 0.46 13.61
N GLY A 241 4.76 0.47 14.45
CA GLY A 241 4.73 1.33 15.64
C GLY A 241 4.56 2.83 15.35
N GLY A 242 4.52 3.23 14.07
CA GLY A 242 4.50 4.62 13.65
C GLY A 242 5.75 5.40 14.06
N ARG A 243 5.66 6.74 14.09
CA ARG A 243 6.83 7.60 14.39
C ARG A 243 7.31 7.55 15.83
N ARG A 244 6.48 7.05 16.76
CA ARG A 244 6.72 7.14 18.21
C ARG A 244 7.36 5.88 18.77
N ASP A 245 6.94 4.72 18.29
CA ASP A 245 7.49 3.45 18.72
C ASP A 245 8.54 3.01 17.70
N GLN A 246 9.75 2.72 18.16
CA GLN A 246 10.90 2.43 17.29
C GLN A 246 11.09 0.92 17.05
N VAL A 247 9.99 0.16 17.13
CA VAL A 247 9.98 -1.30 17.06
C VAL A 247 8.97 -1.82 16.06
N VAL A 248 9.35 -2.87 15.32
CA VAL A 248 8.42 -3.69 14.56
C VAL A 248 7.70 -4.63 15.52
N LYS A 249 6.38 -4.67 15.43
CA LYS A 249 5.50 -5.44 16.32
C LYS A 249 4.78 -6.54 15.55
N ILE A 250 4.54 -7.67 16.21
CA ILE A 250 3.73 -8.77 15.71
C ILE A 250 2.53 -9.02 16.64
N TRP A 251 1.38 -9.29 16.03
CA TRP A 251 0.18 -9.85 16.68
C TRP A 251 -0.17 -11.18 16.02
N GLN A 252 -0.84 -12.05 16.77
CA GLN A 252 -1.32 -13.35 16.29
C GLN A 252 -2.84 -13.46 16.45
N TRP A 253 -3.51 -13.93 15.40
CA TRP A 253 -4.94 -14.24 15.45
C TRP A 253 -5.17 -15.61 16.07
N ASN A 254 -5.95 -15.68 17.15
CA ASN A 254 -6.24 -16.94 17.86
C ASN A 254 -7.60 -17.56 17.51
N GLY A 255 -8.37 -16.90 16.62
CA GLY A 255 -9.72 -17.33 16.24
C GLY A 255 -10.84 -16.49 16.85
N GLU A 256 -10.55 -15.71 17.89
CA GLU A 256 -11.52 -14.82 18.56
C GLU A 256 -10.99 -13.39 18.74
N GLU A 257 -9.72 -13.22 19.09
CA GLU A 257 -9.05 -11.93 19.26
C GLU A 257 -7.59 -11.94 18.76
N LEU A 258 -6.93 -10.78 18.83
CA LEU A 258 -5.52 -10.64 18.50
C LEU A 258 -4.67 -10.73 19.78
N ASP A 259 -3.85 -11.77 19.88
CA ASP A 259 -2.81 -11.90 20.89
C ASP A 259 -1.63 -10.98 20.57
N GLY A 260 -1.02 -10.38 21.60
CA GLY A 260 0.13 -9.49 21.49
C GLY A 260 -0.17 -8.05 21.95
N PRO A 261 0.61 -7.04 21.50
CA PRO A 261 1.76 -7.15 20.60
C PRO A 261 2.98 -7.78 21.26
N ARG A 262 3.84 -8.33 20.41
CA ARG A 262 5.21 -8.72 20.76
C ARG A 262 6.22 -8.01 19.87
N ILE A 263 7.41 -7.76 20.39
CA ILE A 263 8.49 -7.04 19.68
C ILE A 263 9.23 -8.02 18.79
N LEU A 264 9.29 -7.73 17.48
CA LEU A 264 10.11 -8.49 16.53
C LEU A 264 11.55 -7.97 16.50
N CYS A 265 11.71 -6.66 16.28
CA CYS A 265 13.02 -6.00 16.24
C CYS A 265 12.88 -4.48 16.45
N GLU A 266 14.00 -3.82 16.73
CA GLU A 266 14.09 -2.35 16.65
C GLU A 266 14.37 -1.92 15.20
N HIS A 267 13.65 -0.93 14.69
CA HIS A 267 13.94 -0.33 13.38
C HIS A 267 14.62 1.04 13.50
N ARG A 268 14.35 1.85 14.54
CA ARG A 268 14.96 3.19 14.75
C ARG A 268 14.91 4.12 13.52
N SER A 269 13.83 4.06 12.76
CA SER A 269 13.70 4.85 11.53
C SER A 269 13.24 6.26 11.89
N SER A 270 13.75 7.25 11.16
CA SER A 270 13.39 8.66 11.35
C SER A 270 12.01 9.03 10.79
N PHE A 271 11.46 8.26 9.83
CA PHE A 271 10.22 8.57 9.10
C PHE A 271 10.17 9.96 8.43
N HIS A 272 11.32 10.56 8.09
CA HIS A 272 11.32 11.94 7.57
C HIS A 272 10.79 12.05 6.13
N ILE A 273 10.91 10.98 5.33
CA ILE A 273 10.36 10.84 3.97
C ILE A 273 9.75 9.45 3.78
N GLN A 274 8.89 9.27 2.77
CA GLN A 274 8.25 7.98 2.48
C GLN A 274 9.24 6.83 2.32
N ASP A 275 10.37 7.08 1.67
CA ASP A 275 11.34 6.03 1.34
C ASP A 275 12.00 5.41 2.56
N VAL A 276 11.97 6.07 3.72
CA VAL A 276 12.47 5.52 4.99
C VAL A 276 11.35 5.14 5.95
N HIS A 277 10.08 5.24 5.54
CA HIS A 277 9.00 4.61 6.30
C HIS A 277 9.23 3.09 6.33
N VAL A 278 8.97 2.49 7.50
CA VAL A 278 9.42 1.11 7.77
C VAL A 278 8.74 0.08 6.88
N HIS A 279 7.44 0.27 6.58
CA HIS A 279 6.65 -0.57 5.66
C HIS A 279 6.94 -2.08 5.81
N PRO A 280 6.77 -2.67 7.01
CA PRO A 280 7.14 -4.05 7.23
C PRO A 280 6.21 -4.98 6.45
N ARG A 281 6.80 -5.93 5.72
CA ARG A 281 6.08 -6.93 4.92
C ARG A 281 6.64 -8.32 5.18
N PHE A 282 5.75 -9.28 5.42
CA PHE A 282 6.14 -10.69 5.50
C PHE A 282 6.66 -11.20 4.16
N SER A 283 7.61 -12.13 4.19
CA SER A 283 7.89 -13.02 3.07
C SER A 283 6.65 -13.84 2.72
N PRO A 284 6.53 -14.40 1.50
CA PRO A 284 5.34 -15.16 1.08
C PRO A 284 4.97 -16.31 2.02
N ASP A 285 5.97 -16.99 2.59
CA ASP A 285 5.83 -18.07 3.56
C ASP A 285 5.64 -17.60 5.01
N GLY A 286 5.75 -16.29 5.27
CA GLY A 286 5.61 -15.70 6.60
C GLY A 286 6.84 -15.85 7.52
N SER A 287 7.92 -16.49 7.07
CA SER A 287 9.09 -16.81 7.91
C SER A 287 10.01 -15.61 8.17
N ARG A 288 9.88 -14.52 7.40
CA ARG A 288 10.70 -13.32 7.53
C ARG A 288 9.87 -12.05 7.37
N VAL A 289 10.36 -10.92 7.87
CA VAL A 289 9.83 -9.58 7.61
C VAL A 289 10.91 -8.73 6.95
N LEU A 290 10.60 -8.19 5.76
CA LEU A 290 11.36 -7.15 5.09
C LEU A 290 10.86 -5.79 5.54
N TYR A 291 11.75 -4.85 5.83
CA TYR A 291 11.41 -3.47 6.18
C TYR A 291 12.52 -2.51 5.78
N THR A 292 12.20 -1.22 5.73
CA THR A 292 13.17 -0.15 5.47
C THR A 292 13.55 0.59 6.76
N SER A 293 14.80 1.04 6.87
CA SER A 293 15.21 1.94 7.95
C SER A 293 16.45 2.75 7.55
N ASP A 294 16.60 3.93 8.14
CA ASP A 294 17.81 4.75 8.05
C ASP A 294 18.66 4.72 9.34
N VAL A 295 18.50 3.70 10.18
CA VAL A 295 19.26 3.53 11.44
C VAL A 295 20.78 3.55 11.27
N SER A 296 21.29 3.17 10.09
CA SER A 296 22.72 3.19 9.75
C SER A 296 23.21 4.54 9.18
N GLY A 297 22.32 5.54 9.10
CA GLY A 297 22.59 6.89 8.57
C GLY A 297 22.05 7.14 7.16
N TYR A 298 21.73 6.08 6.40
CA TYR A 298 21.09 6.15 5.08
C TYR A 298 19.98 5.11 4.99
N GLY A 299 18.94 5.38 4.19
CA GLY A 299 17.86 4.43 3.95
C GLY A 299 18.38 3.10 3.39
N ASN A 300 18.03 1.99 4.03
CA ASN A 300 18.45 0.65 3.65
C ASN A 300 17.35 -0.39 3.96
N LEU A 301 17.44 -1.53 3.30
CA LEU A 301 16.54 -2.67 3.49
C LEU A 301 17.10 -3.62 4.57
N TYR A 302 16.21 -4.13 5.41
CA TYR A 302 16.52 -5.08 6.47
C TYR A 302 15.57 -6.25 6.38
N LEU A 303 16.10 -7.46 6.55
CA LEU A 303 15.33 -8.70 6.57
C LEU A 303 15.56 -9.40 7.91
N VAL A 304 14.49 -9.63 8.66
CA VAL A 304 14.53 -10.28 9.97
C VAL A 304 13.71 -11.57 9.96
N GLU A 305 14.20 -12.62 10.63
CA GLU A 305 13.45 -13.86 10.80
C GLU A 305 12.30 -13.69 11.78
N VAL A 306 11.20 -14.38 11.52
CA VAL A 306 10.02 -14.44 12.40
C VAL A 306 10.10 -15.74 13.19
N PRO A 307 10.54 -15.71 14.47
CA PRO A 307 10.56 -16.90 15.31
C PRO A 307 9.14 -17.26 15.78
N ASP A 308 9.03 -18.32 16.57
CA ASP A 308 7.79 -18.68 17.23
C ASP A 308 7.23 -17.49 18.02
N PHE A 309 5.96 -17.15 17.79
CA PHE A 309 5.32 -15.97 18.37
C PHE A 309 5.50 -15.89 19.90
N GLU A 310 5.34 -17.02 20.59
CA GLU A 310 5.47 -17.10 22.04
C GLU A 310 6.87 -16.78 22.58
N SER A 311 7.91 -16.93 21.75
CA SER A 311 9.30 -16.60 22.10
C SER A 311 9.60 -15.10 22.06
N LEU A 312 8.76 -14.31 21.38
CA LEU A 312 8.99 -12.87 21.23
C LEU A 312 8.68 -12.12 22.54
N PRO A 313 9.46 -11.08 22.90
CA PRO A 313 9.20 -10.26 24.07
C PRO A 313 7.82 -9.60 24.02
N LYS A 314 7.06 -9.70 25.12
CA LYS A 314 5.79 -8.98 25.26
C LYS A 314 6.04 -7.50 25.47
N ILE A 315 5.19 -6.66 24.89
CA ILE A 315 5.11 -5.25 25.28
C ILE A 315 4.17 -5.20 26.48
N GLU A 316 4.65 -4.71 27.63
CA GLU A 316 3.77 -4.45 28.76
C GLU A 316 2.76 -3.37 28.36
N ASP A 317 1.48 -3.69 28.48
CA ASP A 317 0.40 -2.76 28.22
C ASP A 317 0.42 -1.67 29.31
N PRO A 318 0.66 -0.39 28.97
CA PRO A 318 0.62 0.69 29.94
C PRO A 318 -0.72 0.78 30.67
N ALA A 319 -1.81 0.30 30.06
CA ALA A 319 -3.14 0.29 30.67
C ALA A 319 -3.31 -0.75 31.79
N LYS A 320 -2.43 -1.76 31.88
CA LYS A 320 -2.45 -2.79 32.94
C LYS A 320 -1.63 -2.42 34.17
N GLN A 321 -0.91 -1.29 34.18
CA GLN A 321 -0.15 -0.83 35.35
C GLN A 321 -0.96 0.06 36.33
N ILE A 322 -2.25 0.30 36.08
CA ILE A 322 -3.13 1.13 36.94
C ILE A 322 -4.24 0.29 37.60
N LEU A 323 -3.97 -0.98 37.94
CA LEU A 323 -4.84 -1.80 38.80
C LEU A 323 -4.14 -2.19 40.10
#